data_AF-Q4RDX2-F1
#
_entry.id   AF-Q4RDX2-F1
#
_cell.length_a   1.000
_cell.length_b   1.000
_cell.length_c   1.000
_cell.angle_alpha   90.00
_cell.angle_beta   90.00
_cell.angle_gamma   90.00
#
_symmetry.space_group_name_H-M   'P 1'
#
loop_
_entity.id
_entity.type
_entity.pdbx_description
1 polymer ?
#
loop_
_entity_poly.entity_id
_entity_poly.type
_entity_poly.pdbx_seq_one_letter_code
_entity_poly.pdbx_strand_id
1 'polypeptide(L)' 'ESDSSHYESYGEEEDEDDEPVKDRAHYIQRSASQPCLRPAPESRICGFLWRRKWLGQWIKQLFIIRQDVLLV' A
#
# COMPACT_ATOMS: atom_id res chain seq x y z
N GLU A 1 -45.41 -14.33 5.99
CA GLU A 1 -44.38 -15.38 5.81
C GLU A 1 -43.01 -14.72 5.73
N SER A 2 -41.99 -15.32 6.34
CA SER A 2 -40.64 -14.75 6.39
C SER A 2 -39.85 -15.28 5.18
N ASP A 3 -39.54 -14.42 4.22
CA ASP A 3 -38.70 -14.74 3.06
C ASP A 3 -37.27 -15.01 3.55
N SER A 4 -36.93 -16.29 3.70
CA SER A 4 -35.56 -16.71 3.94
C SER A 4 -34.77 -16.55 2.64
N SER A 5 -34.04 -15.45 2.51
CA SER A 5 -33.05 -15.30 1.44
C SER A 5 -32.02 -16.41 1.56
N HIS A 6 -32.07 -17.36 0.62
CA HIS A 6 -31.10 -18.44 0.47
C HIS A 6 -29.75 -17.84 0.07
N TYR A 7 -28.81 -17.78 1.01
CA TYR A 7 -27.42 -17.39 0.77
C TYR A 7 -26.64 -18.68 0.46
N GLU A 8 -26.24 -18.87 -0.79
CA GLU A 8 -25.28 -19.92 -1.12
C GLU A 8 -23.88 -19.48 -0.66
N SER A 9 -23.36 -20.19 0.35
CA SER A 9 -21.99 -20.05 0.81
C SER A 9 -21.06 -20.75 -0.18
N TYR A 10 -20.43 -19.99 -1.09
CA TYR A 10 -19.33 -20.49 -1.90
C TYR A 10 -18.02 -20.42 -1.10
N GLY A 11 -17.82 -21.47 -0.31
CA GLY A 11 -16.58 -21.90 0.33
C GLY A 11 -16.91 -23.27 0.90
N GLU A 12 -16.22 -24.36 0.59
CA GLU A 12 -14.78 -24.55 0.43
C GLU A 12 -14.53 -25.62 -0.64
N GLU A 13 -13.56 -25.40 -1.52
CA GLU A 13 -12.83 -26.51 -2.12
C GLU A 13 -11.45 -26.50 -1.45
N GLU A 14 -11.42 -27.10 -0.25
CA GLU A 14 -10.20 -27.56 0.41
C GLU A 14 -9.67 -28.75 -0.40
N ASP A 15 -8.68 -28.50 -1.25
CA ASP A 15 -7.76 -29.53 -1.72
C ASP A 15 -6.33 -29.05 -1.43
N GLU A 16 -5.90 -29.33 -0.21
CA GLU A 16 -4.69 -30.11 0.08
C GLU A 16 -3.43 -29.73 -0.72
N ASP A 17 -2.75 -28.66 -0.30
CA ASP A 17 -1.29 -28.64 -0.19
C ASP A 17 -0.82 -27.41 0.62
N ASP A 18 -0.05 -27.67 1.66
CA ASP A 18 0.59 -26.72 2.57
C ASP A 18 1.24 -25.51 1.86
N GLU A 19 0.54 -24.38 1.75
CA GLU A 19 1.17 -23.08 1.54
C GLU A 19 0.43 -22.04 2.40
N PRO A 20 1.10 -21.46 3.43
CA PRO A 20 0.49 -20.38 4.20
C PRO A 20 0.19 -19.25 3.23
N VAL A 21 -1.10 -18.89 3.11
CA VAL A 21 -1.62 -17.81 2.26
C VAL A 21 -0.69 -16.63 2.37
N LYS A 22 0.17 -16.53 1.37
CA LYS A 22 1.31 -15.63 1.33
C LYS A 22 0.74 -14.23 1.21
N ASP A 23 0.80 -13.51 2.33
CA ASP A 23 0.39 -12.13 2.47
C ASP A 23 0.81 -11.34 1.22
N ARG A 24 -0.16 -10.72 0.53
CA ARG A 24 -0.02 -10.03 -0.77
C ARG A 24 0.98 -8.85 -0.73
N ALA A 25 1.64 -8.63 0.39
CA ALA A 25 2.66 -7.62 0.63
C ALA A 25 4.10 -8.06 0.26
N HIS A 26 4.31 -9.03 -0.65
CA HIS A 26 5.67 -9.42 -1.09
C HIS A 26 6.53 -8.27 -1.64
N TYR A 27 5.91 -7.17 -2.08
CA TYR A 27 6.62 -5.96 -2.52
C TYR A 27 7.13 -5.10 -1.37
N ILE A 28 6.73 -5.37 -0.12
CA ILE A 28 7.19 -4.66 1.09
C ILE A 28 8.35 -5.44 1.71
N GLN A 29 9.31 -5.89 0.89
CA GLN A 29 10.59 -6.32 1.42
C GLN A 29 11.41 -5.07 1.78
N ARG A 30 11.12 -4.47 2.95
CA ARG A 30 11.95 -3.39 3.50
C ARG A 30 13.31 -3.99 3.86
N SER A 31 14.31 -3.71 3.04
CA SER A 31 15.73 -3.89 3.34
C SER A 31 16.16 -2.92 4.44
N ALA A 32 15.69 -3.13 5.67
CA ALA A 32 16.01 -2.30 6.84
C ALA A 32 17.02 -2.96 7.80
N SER A 33 17.63 -4.10 7.44
CA SER A 33 18.46 -4.88 8.36
C SER A 33 19.96 -4.55 8.35
N GLN A 34 20.44 -3.68 7.46
CA GLN A 34 21.84 -3.23 7.51
C GLN A 34 21.94 -1.83 8.10
N PRO A 35 22.63 -1.65 9.25
CA PRO A 35 23.04 -0.33 9.68
C PRO A 35 23.94 0.24 8.58
N CYS A 36 23.44 1.24 7.87
CA CYS A 36 24.25 1.96 6.90
C CYS A 36 25.40 2.63 7.66
N LEU A 37 26.65 2.21 7.39
CA LEU A 37 27.87 2.90 7.86
C LEU A 37 28.05 4.29 7.22
N ARG A 38 27.10 4.70 6.38
CA ARG A 38 26.97 6.03 5.78
C ARG A 38 26.05 6.85 6.68
N PRO A 39 26.22 8.19 6.76
CA PRO A 39 25.18 9.05 7.33
C PRO A 39 23.83 8.60 6.79
N ALA A 40 22.86 8.39 7.70
CA ALA A 40 21.54 7.87 7.33
C ALA A 40 21.10 8.57 6.04
N PRO A 41 20.81 7.83 4.95
CA PRO A 41 20.37 8.47 3.73
C PRO A 41 19.21 9.35 4.14
N GLU A 42 19.32 10.67 3.87
CA GLU A 42 18.30 11.65 4.25
C GLU A 42 16.96 11.00 4.03
N SER A 43 16.15 10.85 5.08
CA SER A 43 14.91 10.09 5.02
C SER A 43 14.01 10.76 3.98
N ARG A 44 14.02 10.21 2.77
CA ARG A 44 13.30 10.72 1.61
C ARG A 44 11.98 9.96 1.53
N ILE A 45 10.90 10.63 1.93
CA ILE A 45 9.55 10.11 1.67
C ILE A 45 9.15 10.61 0.29
N CYS A 46 8.76 9.71 -0.61
CA CYS A 46 8.20 10.09 -1.90
C CYS A 46 6.91 9.32 -2.19
N GLY A 47 6.07 9.88 -3.04
CA GLY A 47 4.81 9.26 -3.41
C GLY A 47 3.98 10.16 -4.31
N PHE A 48 2.75 9.75 -4.55
CA PHE A 48 1.78 10.55 -5.29
C PHE A 48 0.64 10.99 -4.38
N LEU A 49 0.22 12.24 -4.51
CA LEU A 49 -0.97 12.79 -3.87
C LEU A 49 -1.92 13.38 -4.90
N TRP A 50 -3.17 13.59 -4.51
CA TRP A 50 -4.12 14.36 -5.31
C TRP A 50 -4.08 15.82 -4.89
N ARG A 51 -3.76 16.72 -5.81
CA ARG A 51 -3.80 18.18 -5.60
C ARG A 51 -5.01 18.78 -6.30
N ARG A 52 -5.79 19.57 -5.57
CA ARG A 52 -6.94 20.31 -6.11
C ARG A 52 -6.48 21.56 -6.87
N LYS A 53 -6.91 21.71 -8.12
CA LYS A 53 -6.76 22.94 -8.92
C LYS A 53 -7.91 23.91 -8.65
N TRP A 54 -7.73 25.15 -9.07
CA TRP A 54 -8.71 26.25 -8.89
C TRP A 54 -10.10 26.01 -9.51
N LEU A 55 -10.22 25.11 -10.49
CA LEU A 55 -11.43 24.79 -11.25
C LEU A 55 -12.04 23.45 -10.77
N GLY A 56 -11.67 23.00 -9.57
CA GLY A 56 -12.18 21.75 -8.99
C GLY A 56 -11.57 20.47 -9.60
N GLN A 57 -10.72 20.58 -10.62
CA GLN A 57 -9.98 19.44 -11.16
C GLN A 57 -8.93 18.93 -10.17
N TRP A 58 -8.79 17.61 -10.07
CA TRP A 58 -7.73 16.98 -9.29
C TRP A 58 -6.62 16.50 -10.22
N ILE A 59 -5.36 16.68 -9.81
CA ILE A 59 -4.21 16.11 -10.50
C ILE A 59 -3.40 15.22 -9.57
N LYS A 60 -2.94 14.09 -10.09
CA LYS A 60 -1.98 13.23 -9.41
C LYS A 60 -0.61 13.92 -9.51
N GLN A 61 -0.03 14.28 -8.37
CA GLN A 61 1.23 15.02 -8.29
C GLN A 61 2.24 14.22 -7.49
N LEU A 62 3.46 14.13 -8.00
CA LEU A 62 4.59 13.57 -7.26
C LEU A 62 4.91 14.52 -6.09
N PHE A 63 5.24 13.96 -4.93
CA PHE A 63 5.83 14.72 -3.84
C PHE A 63 7.07 14.02 -3.30
N ILE A 64 8.00 14.82 -2.78
CA ILE A 64 9.21 14.36 -2.10
C ILE A 64 9.37 15.20 -0.83
N ILE A 65 9.54 14.57 0.32
CA ILE A 65 9.93 15.22 1.58
C ILE A 65 11.41 14.95 1.79
N ARG A 66 12.21 16.01 1.93
CA ARG A 66 13.64 15.95 2.18
C ARG A 66 14.02 17.06 3.15
N GLN A 67 14.72 16.72 4.24
CA GLN A 67 15.18 17.71 5.23
C GLN A 67 14.06 18.67 5.68
N ASP A 68 12.87 18.12 5.96
CA ASP A 68 11.65 18.85 6.35
C ASP A 68 11.05 19.79 5.30
N VAL A 69 11.55 19.75 4.06
CA VAL A 69 11.01 20.51 2.92
C VAL A 69 10.15 19.60 2.04
N LEU A 70 8.93 20.05 1.73
CA LEU A 70 8.05 19.44 0.74
C LEU A 70 8.38 19.98 -0.66
N LEU A 71 8.78 19.08 -1.55
CA LEU A 71 9.02 19.33 -2.98
C LEU A 71 7.84 18.73 -3.77
N VAL A 72 7.22 19.53 -4.64
CA VAL A 72 5.93 19.24 -5.29
C VAL A 72 5.88 19.72 -6.74
#